data_AF-A0A832DXT0-F1
#
_entry.id   AF-A0A832DXT0-F1
#
_cell.length_a   1.000
_cell.length_b   1.000
_cell.length_c   1.000
_cell.angle_alpha   90.00
_cell.angle_beta   90.00
_cell.angle_gamma   90.00
#
_symmetry.space_group_name_H-M   'P 1'
#
loop_
_entity.id
_entity.type
_entity.pdbx_description
1 polymer ?
#
loop_
_entity_poly.entity_id
_entity_poly.type
_entity_poly.pdbx_seq_one_letter_code
_entity_poly.pdbx_strand_id
1 'polypeptide(L)'
;MLLAACGALASTAVHAQNSANAPISPVENALSQPVTESSALQMMNQGNDWAGTNAFKKIVAKNDSALNRFNLATGYQRTGRLDQAKAIYTDLLRDGRFTLISAVPIGGLGARTFNAADESASRLLYIKWLQSGGVGAKPAAGVTSAEQLGVAVSTVEGGSRGEVTDDQALALDSQASSQSGAQ
;
A
#
# COMPACT_ATOMS: atom_id res chain seq x y z
N MET A 1 3.94 47.40 -61.59
CA MET A 1 5.41 47.41 -61.78
C MET A 1 6.01 48.16 -60.59
N LEU A 2 7.12 47.66 -60.03
CA LEU A 2 7.89 48.13 -58.85
C LEU A 2 7.29 47.81 -57.47
N LEU A 3 7.86 46.85 -56.70
CA LEU A 3 9.12 46.86 -55.89
C LEU A 3 8.99 47.72 -54.62
N ALA A 4 8.98 47.11 -53.43
CA ALA A 4 10.14 46.91 -52.52
C ALA A 4 10.34 48.13 -51.59
N ALA A 5 10.69 48.06 -50.31
CA ALA A 5 10.99 46.98 -49.37
C ALA A 5 10.77 47.52 -47.94
N CYS A 6 10.35 46.66 -47.02
CA CYS A 6 10.48 46.84 -45.57
C CYS A 6 11.98 46.90 -45.20
N GLY A 7 12.45 47.64 -44.20
CA GLY A 7 11.84 47.96 -42.90
C GLY A 7 12.71 47.30 -41.81
N ALA A 8 13.37 48.13 -41.00
CA ALA A 8 14.53 47.81 -40.18
C ALA A 8 14.28 46.92 -38.93
N LEU A 9 15.41 46.38 -38.47
CA LEU A 9 15.77 45.82 -37.15
C LEU A 9 14.95 46.33 -35.95
N ALA A 10 14.54 45.42 -35.05
CA ALA A 10 15.15 45.22 -33.73
C ALA A 10 14.20 44.54 -32.71
N SER A 11 14.82 43.67 -31.93
CA SER A 11 14.53 43.35 -30.52
C SER A 11 13.26 42.56 -30.17
N THR A 12 13.55 41.35 -29.71
CA THR A 12 12.73 40.45 -28.91
C THR A 12 12.13 41.15 -27.69
N ALA A 13 10.81 41.27 -27.65
CA ALA A 13 10.06 41.59 -26.44
C ALA A 13 9.09 40.43 -26.15
N VAL A 14 9.38 39.73 -25.05
CA VAL A 14 8.55 38.72 -24.40
C VAL A 14 7.11 39.22 -24.30
N HIS A 15 6.19 38.54 -24.97
CA HIS A 15 4.76 38.68 -24.74
C HIS A 15 4.28 37.50 -23.91
N ALA A 16 3.94 37.80 -22.65
CA ALA A 16 3.00 37.02 -21.89
C ALA A 16 1.62 37.14 -22.58
N GLN A 17 1.02 36.01 -22.93
CA GLN A 17 -0.43 35.92 -23.12
C GLN A 17 -0.98 34.85 -22.20
N ASN A 18 -1.60 35.36 -21.15
CA ASN A 18 -2.52 34.67 -20.27
C ASN A 18 -3.72 34.18 -21.09
N SER A 19 -4.04 32.90 -21.04
CA SER A 19 -5.35 32.39 -21.44
C SER A 19 -5.79 31.35 -20.42
N ALA A 20 -6.64 31.82 -19.51
CA ALA A 20 -7.66 31.10 -18.77
C ALA A 20 -7.45 29.58 -18.56
N ASN A 21 -6.75 29.23 -17.48
CA ASN A 21 -7.08 28.01 -16.74
C ASN A 21 -7.73 28.45 -15.44
N ALA A 22 -9.03 28.19 -15.31
CA ALA A 22 -9.69 28.21 -14.01
C ALA A 22 -8.90 27.29 -13.05
N PRO A 23 -8.78 27.63 -11.75
CA PRO A 23 -8.17 26.75 -10.79
C PRO A 23 -9.06 25.51 -10.65
N ILE A 24 -8.71 24.46 -11.39
CA ILE A 24 -9.18 23.10 -11.13
C ILE A 24 -8.73 22.75 -9.73
N SER A 25 -9.69 22.61 -8.82
CA SER A 25 -9.45 22.22 -7.44
C SER A 25 -8.57 20.96 -7.40
N PRO A 26 -7.55 20.87 -6.53
CA PRO A 26 -6.64 19.72 -6.45
C PRO A 26 -7.32 18.36 -6.18
N VAL A 27 -8.62 18.37 -5.86
CA VAL A 27 -9.38 17.21 -5.42
C VAL A 27 -9.92 16.37 -6.59
N GLU A 28 -10.13 16.95 -7.78
CA GLU A 28 -10.76 16.24 -8.91
C GLU A 28 -9.80 15.36 -9.72
N ASN A 29 -8.48 15.51 -9.58
CA ASN A 29 -7.49 14.72 -10.33
C ASN A 29 -7.01 13.45 -9.59
N ALA A 30 -7.54 13.18 -8.40
CA ALA A 30 -7.13 12.06 -7.56
C ALA A 30 -7.86 10.72 -7.84
N LEU A 31 -8.89 10.72 -8.72
CA LEU A 31 -9.81 9.59 -8.89
C LEU A 31 -9.62 8.74 -10.16
N SER A 32 -8.44 8.64 -10.76
CA SER A 32 -8.28 7.80 -11.98
C SER A 32 -6.92 7.16 -12.23
N GLN A 33 -5.98 7.19 -11.27
CA GLN A 33 -4.75 6.39 -11.45
C GLN A 33 -5.06 4.92 -11.15
N PRO A 34 -4.75 3.98 -12.07
CA PRO A 34 -4.94 2.56 -11.80
C PRO A 34 -4.07 2.16 -10.61
N VAL A 35 -4.68 1.49 -9.62
CA VAL A 35 -3.94 0.91 -8.50
C VAL A 35 -2.95 -0.13 -9.04
N THR A 36 -1.66 0.14 -8.87
CA THR A 36 -0.55 -0.73 -9.29
C THR A 36 0.17 -1.33 -8.08
N GLU A 37 0.89 -2.43 -8.30
CA GLU A 37 1.77 -3.04 -7.29
C GLU A 37 2.77 -2.02 -6.72
N SER A 38 3.39 -1.20 -7.58
CA SER A 38 4.32 -0.14 -7.15
C SER A 38 3.64 0.89 -6.25
N SER A 39 2.45 1.38 -6.62
CA SER A 39 1.72 2.34 -5.78
C SER A 39 1.30 1.75 -4.43
N ALA A 40 0.89 0.48 -4.40
CA ALA A 40 0.51 -0.20 -3.15
C ALA A 40 1.72 -0.41 -2.23
N LEU A 41 2.86 -0.83 -2.78
CA LEU A 41 4.12 -0.93 -2.02
C LEU A 41 4.58 0.43 -1.50
N GLN A 42 4.44 1.49 -2.30
CA GLN A 42 4.77 2.84 -1.88
C GLN A 42 3.92 3.29 -0.69
N MET A 43 2.61 3.02 -0.70
CA MET A 43 1.72 3.31 0.44
C MET A 43 2.22 2.62 1.72
N MET A 44 2.51 1.32 1.65
CA MET A 44 2.98 0.55 2.81
C MET A 44 4.38 1.01 3.30
N ASN A 45 5.26 1.40 2.38
CA ASN A 45 6.58 1.95 2.74
C ASN A 45 6.49 3.32 3.41
N GLN A 46 5.42 4.07 3.16
CA GLN A 46 5.11 5.35 3.82
C GLN A 46 4.34 5.17 5.14
N GLY A 47 4.07 3.93 5.54
CA GLY A 47 3.27 3.63 6.74
C GLY A 47 1.76 3.62 6.52
N ASN A 48 1.28 3.84 5.29
CA ASN A 48 -0.13 3.70 4.92
C ASN A 48 -0.47 2.23 4.67
N ASP A 49 -0.33 1.42 5.72
CA ASP A 49 -0.45 -0.03 5.65
C ASP A 49 -1.88 -0.49 5.39
N TRP A 50 -2.89 0.25 5.87
CA TRP A 50 -4.29 -0.09 5.63
C TRP A 50 -4.68 0.16 4.17
N ALA A 51 -4.40 1.36 3.66
CA ALA A 51 -4.67 1.70 2.26
C ALA A 51 -3.88 0.81 1.30
N GLY A 52 -2.59 0.57 1.59
CA GLY A 52 -1.75 -0.34 0.82
C GLY A 52 -2.29 -1.78 0.79
N THR A 53 -2.82 -2.28 1.91
CA THR A 53 -3.44 -3.61 1.95
C THR A 53 -4.70 -3.66 1.08
N ASN A 54 -5.57 -2.64 1.14
CA ASN A 54 -6.76 -2.57 0.30
C ASN A 54 -6.42 -2.46 -1.19
N ALA A 55 -5.36 -1.74 -1.52
CA ALA A 55 -4.82 -1.70 -2.87
C ALA A 55 -4.42 -3.11 -3.34
N PHE A 56 -3.73 -3.89 -2.49
CA PHE A 56 -3.39 -5.28 -2.81
C PHE A 56 -4.60 -6.21 -2.93
N LYS A 57 -5.68 -6.00 -2.17
CA LYS A 57 -6.95 -6.75 -2.38
C LYS A 57 -7.44 -6.58 -3.82
N LYS A 58 -7.46 -5.33 -4.31
CA LYS A 58 -7.89 -4.99 -5.67
C LYS A 58 -6.94 -5.56 -6.73
N ILE A 59 -5.64 -5.57 -6.45
CA ILE A 59 -4.62 -6.13 -7.35
C ILE A 59 -4.80 -7.65 -7.47
N VAL A 60 -4.93 -8.37 -6.35
CA VAL A 60 -5.15 -9.83 -6.35
C VAL A 60 -6.45 -10.20 -7.08
N ALA A 61 -7.52 -9.42 -6.87
CA ALA A 61 -8.79 -9.65 -7.57
C ALA A 61 -8.67 -9.51 -9.11
N LYS A 62 -7.69 -8.75 -9.60
CA LYS A 62 -7.42 -8.58 -11.04
C LYS A 62 -6.36 -9.54 -11.56
N ASN A 63 -5.33 -9.83 -10.76
CA ASN A 63 -4.20 -10.67 -11.11
C ASN A 63 -3.71 -11.44 -9.87
N ASP A 64 -4.25 -12.63 -9.70
CA ASP A 64 -3.90 -13.55 -8.62
C ASP A 64 -2.57 -14.26 -8.92
N SER A 65 -1.46 -13.58 -8.61
CA SER A 65 -0.12 -14.13 -8.65
C SER A 65 0.38 -14.46 -7.24
N ALA A 66 1.35 -15.39 -7.13
CA ALA A 66 1.97 -15.71 -5.85
C ALA A 66 2.60 -14.48 -5.18
N LEU A 67 3.21 -13.58 -5.97
CA LEU A 67 3.76 -12.31 -5.48
C LEU A 67 2.66 -11.40 -4.91
N ASN A 68 1.53 -11.26 -5.62
CA ASN A 68 0.43 -10.40 -5.19
C ASN A 68 -0.28 -10.94 -3.94
N ARG A 69 -0.49 -12.26 -3.86
CA ARG A 69 -0.96 -12.91 -2.64
C ARG A 69 0.00 -12.72 -1.48
N PHE A 70 1.31 -12.85 -1.72
CA PHE A 70 2.33 -12.65 -0.69
C PHE A 70 2.32 -11.22 -0.16
N ASN A 71 2.22 -10.22 -1.04
CA ASN A 71 2.15 -8.82 -0.64
C ASN A 71 0.84 -8.48 0.09
N LEU A 72 -0.30 -9.05 -0.34
CA LEU A 72 -1.57 -8.92 0.38
C LEU A 72 -1.48 -9.50 1.80
N ALA A 73 -0.92 -10.71 1.94
CA ALA A 73 -0.70 -11.34 3.24
C ALA A 73 0.21 -10.50 4.14
N THR A 74 1.24 -9.87 3.55
CA THR A 74 2.14 -8.96 4.25
C THR A 74 1.39 -7.73 4.76
N GLY A 75 0.49 -7.16 3.95
CA GLY A 75 -0.38 -6.06 4.37
C GLY A 75 -1.31 -6.45 5.53
N TYR A 76 -1.94 -7.62 5.47
CA TYR A 76 -2.72 -8.15 6.58
C TYR A 76 -1.88 -8.33 7.85
N GLN A 77 -0.66 -8.84 7.73
CA GLN A 77 0.24 -9.00 8.88
C GLN A 77 0.59 -7.64 9.53
N ARG A 78 0.91 -6.61 8.71
CA ARG A 78 1.29 -5.27 9.19
C ARG A 78 0.14 -4.52 9.85
N THR A 79 -1.09 -4.81 9.46
CA THR A 79 -2.32 -4.22 10.02
C THR A 79 -2.89 -5.04 11.19
N GLY A 80 -2.16 -6.04 11.69
CA GLY A 80 -2.61 -6.89 12.80
C GLY A 80 -3.70 -7.90 12.44
N ARG A 81 -4.10 -7.99 11.17
CA ARG A 81 -5.11 -8.94 10.66
C ARG A 81 -4.51 -10.33 10.45
N LEU A 82 -4.01 -10.92 11.54
CA LEU A 82 -3.14 -12.11 11.51
C LEU A 82 -3.83 -13.36 10.96
N ASP A 83 -5.13 -13.54 11.19
CA ASP A 83 -5.85 -14.71 10.67
C ASP A 83 -5.96 -14.69 9.14
N GLN A 84 -6.19 -13.51 8.54
CA GLN A 84 -6.22 -13.34 7.08
C GLN A 84 -4.82 -13.54 6.47
N ALA A 85 -3.77 -13.00 7.11
CA ALA A 85 -2.39 -13.25 6.70
C ALA A 85 -2.05 -14.75 6.76
N LYS A 86 -2.42 -15.42 7.86
CA LYS A 86 -2.18 -16.86 8.06
C LYS A 86 -2.87 -17.70 6.99
N ALA A 87 -4.11 -17.38 6.62
CA ALA A 87 -4.82 -18.10 5.57
C ALA A 87 -4.06 -18.04 4.24
N ILE A 88 -3.68 -16.84 3.79
CA ILE A 88 -2.97 -16.68 2.51
C ILE A 88 -1.57 -17.30 2.53
N TYR A 89 -0.80 -17.13 3.61
CA TYR A 89 0.51 -17.79 3.71
C TYR A 89 0.39 -19.32 3.74
N THR A 90 -0.69 -19.87 4.29
CA THR A 90 -0.96 -21.32 4.24
C THR A 90 -1.17 -21.79 2.81
N ASP A 91 -1.94 -21.05 2.01
CA ASP A 91 -2.13 -21.37 0.59
C ASP A 91 -0.82 -21.29 -0.20
N LEU A 92 0.01 -20.29 0.09
CA LEU A 92 1.33 -20.12 -0.53
C LEU A 92 2.33 -21.23 -0.18
N LEU A 93 2.16 -21.97 0.93
CA LEU A 93 2.96 -23.18 1.19
C LEU A 93 2.75 -24.27 0.12
N ARG A 94 1.55 -24.30 -0.49
CA ARG A 94 1.22 -25.25 -1.55
C ARG A 94 1.57 -24.67 -2.91
N ASP A 95 1.10 -23.47 -3.19
CA ASP A 95 1.17 -22.89 -4.54
C ASP A 95 2.51 -22.22 -4.83
N GLY A 96 3.23 -21.79 -3.79
CA GLY A 96 4.51 -21.08 -3.89
C GLY A 96 5.74 -21.97 -4.00
N ARG A 97 5.60 -23.31 -3.94
CA ARG A 97 6.73 -24.25 -3.76
C ARG A 97 7.83 -24.16 -4.80
N PHE A 98 7.50 -23.74 -6.02
CA PHE A 98 8.46 -23.62 -7.12
C PHE A 98 8.54 -22.19 -7.66
N THR A 99 8.05 -21.21 -6.89
CA THR A 99 7.94 -19.83 -7.34
C THR A 99 8.94 -18.96 -6.59
N LEU A 100 9.86 -18.36 -7.32
CA LEU A 100 10.73 -17.30 -6.80
C LEU A 100 10.01 -15.96 -6.89
N ILE A 101 9.99 -15.21 -5.79
CA ILE A 101 9.41 -13.87 -5.73
C ILE A 101 10.46 -12.88 -5.19
N SER A 102 10.33 -11.61 -5.59
CA SER A 102 11.15 -10.51 -5.07
C SER A 102 10.28 -9.62 -4.18
N ALA A 103 10.54 -9.67 -2.87
CA ALA A 103 9.79 -8.91 -1.87
C ALA A 103 10.65 -8.69 -0.62
N VAL A 104 10.13 -7.96 0.36
CA VAL A 104 10.83 -7.72 1.64
C VAL A 104 10.52 -8.88 2.60
N PRO A 105 11.52 -9.66 3.04
CA PRO A 105 11.33 -10.78 3.97
C PRO A 105 11.13 -10.29 5.41
N ILE A 106 10.80 -11.20 6.35
CA ILE A 106 10.66 -10.84 7.77
C ILE A 106 11.99 -10.30 8.29
N GLY A 107 11.96 -9.13 8.93
CA GLY A 107 13.14 -8.53 9.57
C GLY A 107 14.28 -8.16 8.61
N GLY A 108 14.07 -8.23 7.29
CA GLY A 108 15.07 -7.89 6.30
C GLY A 108 15.12 -6.40 5.97
N LEU A 109 16.30 -5.95 5.55
CA LEU A 109 16.48 -4.64 4.92
C LEU A 109 16.38 -4.81 3.40
N GLY A 110 15.32 -4.26 2.82
CA GLY A 110 15.12 -4.22 1.37
C GLY A 110 14.57 -5.51 0.75
N ALA A 111 14.22 -5.40 -0.53
CA ALA A 111 13.69 -6.52 -1.30
C ALA A 111 14.80 -7.50 -1.68
N ARG A 112 14.51 -8.79 -1.58
CA ARG A 112 15.39 -9.86 -2.05
C ARG A 112 14.57 -10.94 -2.74
N THR A 113 15.23 -11.77 -3.54
CA THR A 113 14.62 -12.94 -4.16
C THR A 113 14.63 -14.15 -3.21
N PHE A 114 13.50 -14.82 -3.07
CA PHE A 114 13.35 -16.05 -2.28
C PHE A 114 12.22 -16.94 -2.81
N ASN A 115 12.18 -18.20 -2.37
CA ASN A 115 11.07 -19.09 -2.65
C ASN A 115 9.84 -18.70 -1.83
N ALA A 116 8.69 -18.56 -2.49
CA ALA A 116 7.47 -18.08 -1.86
C ALA A 116 6.95 -19.02 -0.76
N ALA A 117 7.10 -20.34 -0.91
CA ALA A 117 6.67 -21.29 0.11
C ALA A 117 7.58 -21.24 1.35
N ASP A 118 8.90 -21.18 1.17
CA ASP A 118 9.85 -21.14 2.29
C ASP A 118 9.69 -19.88 3.15
N GLU A 119 9.51 -18.72 2.50
CA GLU A 119 9.24 -17.48 3.22
C GLU A 119 7.84 -17.53 3.88
N SER A 120 6.82 -18.09 3.22
CA SER A 120 5.49 -18.24 3.82
C SER A 120 5.51 -19.13 5.07
N ALA A 121 6.34 -20.18 5.08
CA ALA A 121 6.55 -21.01 6.28
C ALA A 121 7.15 -20.18 7.43
N SER A 122 8.13 -19.34 7.12
CA SER A 122 8.74 -18.42 8.09
C SER A 122 7.71 -17.42 8.63
N ARG A 123 6.82 -16.90 7.78
CA ARG A 123 5.74 -15.97 8.16
C ARG A 123 4.73 -16.61 9.09
N LEU A 124 4.36 -17.87 8.85
CA LEU A 124 3.45 -18.61 9.71
C LEU A 124 4.04 -18.87 11.10
N LEU A 125 5.34 -19.18 11.19
CA LEU A 125 6.04 -19.29 12.47
C LEU A 125 6.06 -17.96 13.22
N TYR A 126 6.30 -16.85 12.51
CA TYR A 126 6.28 -15.51 13.09
C TYR A 126 4.88 -15.11 13.58
N ILE A 127 3.83 -15.37 12.81
CA ILE A 127 2.45 -15.15 13.24
C ILE A 127 2.14 -15.96 14.50
N LYS A 128 2.55 -17.23 14.56
CA LYS A 128 2.38 -18.06 15.76
C LYS A 128 3.11 -17.46 16.97
N TRP A 129 4.31 -16.94 16.78
CA TRP A 129 5.07 -16.26 17.84
C TRP A 129 4.35 -14.98 18.32
N LEU A 130 3.85 -14.14 17.40
CA LEU A 130 3.04 -12.96 17.73
C LEU A 130 1.80 -13.35 18.57
N GLN A 131 1.06 -14.37 18.13
CA GLN A 131 -0.13 -14.87 18.82
C GLN A 131 0.18 -15.47 20.21
N SER A 132 1.39 -15.98 20.43
CA SER A 132 1.82 -16.54 21.72
C SER A 132 2.22 -15.49 22.77
N GLY A 133 2.12 -14.19 22.45
CA GLY A 133 2.54 -13.12 23.36
C GLY A 133 4.06 -13.00 23.46
N GLY A 134 4.77 -13.19 22.33
CA GLY A 134 6.23 -13.19 22.24
C GLY A 134 6.94 -12.18 23.14
N VAL A 135 8.07 -12.60 23.73
CA VAL A 135 8.78 -11.90 24.82
C VAL A 135 8.93 -10.39 24.55
N GLY A 136 8.13 -9.58 25.24
CA GLY A 136 8.21 -8.12 25.16
C GLY A 136 7.91 -7.51 23.78
N ALA A 137 7.04 -8.14 22.97
CA ALA A 137 6.59 -7.60 21.70
C ALA A 137 5.87 -6.25 21.87
N LYS A 138 6.63 -5.15 21.99
CA LYS A 138 6.17 -3.87 21.47
C LYS A 138 5.81 -4.13 20.01
N PRO A 139 4.65 -3.66 19.53
CA PRO A 139 4.41 -3.61 18.10
C PRO A 139 5.64 -2.97 17.46
N ALA A 140 6.07 -3.45 16.28
CA ALA A 140 7.08 -2.73 15.52
C ALA A 140 6.63 -1.25 15.48
N ALA A 141 7.50 -0.31 15.83
CA ALA A 141 7.11 1.09 16.01
C ALA A 141 6.23 1.55 14.81
N GLY A 142 4.97 1.92 15.07
CA GLY A 142 3.98 2.25 14.05
C GLY A 142 2.94 1.17 13.73
N VAL A 143 3.03 -0.04 14.29
CA VAL A 143 1.98 -1.07 14.16
C VAL A 143 0.90 -0.82 15.20
N THR A 144 -0.13 -0.06 14.85
CA THR A 144 -1.35 -0.02 15.65
C THR A 144 -2.23 -1.19 15.22
N SER A 145 -2.44 -2.17 16.10
CA SER A 145 -3.33 -3.30 15.78
C SER A 145 -4.76 -2.80 15.61
N ALA A 146 -5.56 -3.51 14.78
CA ALA A 146 -6.98 -3.25 14.61
C ALA A 146 -7.71 -3.13 15.98
N GLU A 147 -7.39 -4.03 16.91
CA GLU A 147 -7.95 -4.04 18.26
C GLU A 147 -7.55 -2.80 19.06
N GLN A 148 -6.34 -2.28 18.88
CA GLN A 148 -5.80 -1.13 19.61
C GLN A 148 -6.36 0.21 19.11
N LEU A 149 -6.89 0.25 17.88
CA LEU A 149 -7.65 1.37 17.33
C LEU A 149 -9.16 1.29 17.60
N GLY A 150 -9.61 0.31 18.40
CA GLY A 150 -11.04 0.13 18.70
C GLY A 150 -11.87 -0.30 17.48
N VAL A 151 -11.22 -0.73 16.39
CA VAL A 151 -11.91 -1.38 15.28
C VAL A 151 -12.24 -2.78 15.77
N ALA A 152 -13.51 -2.97 16.13
CA ALA A 152 -14.00 -4.29 16.45
C ALA A 152 -13.84 -5.17 15.20
N VAL A 153 -12.83 -6.05 15.21
CA VAL A 153 -12.68 -7.13 14.22
C VAL A 153 -13.92 -8.07 14.26
N SER A 154 -14.74 -7.93 15.30
CA SER A 154 -16.12 -8.40 15.38
C SER A 154 -17.12 -7.30 14.98
N THR A 155 -17.90 -7.60 13.92
CA THR A 155 -19.15 -6.96 13.48
C THR A 155 -19.07 -5.62 12.75
N VAL A 156 -18.73 -5.69 11.45
CA VAL A 156 -19.35 -4.83 10.44
C VAL A 156 -20.47 -5.66 9.80
N GLU A 157 -21.73 -5.27 10.00
CA GLU A 157 -22.87 -5.91 9.32
C GLU A 157 -22.69 -5.79 7.80
N GLY A 158 -22.69 -6.93 7.10
CA GLY A 158 -22.71 -7.00 5.63
C GLY A 158 -21.37 -7.26 4.93
N GLY A 159 -20.25 -7.27 5.66
CA GLY A 159 -18.93 -7.63 5.12
C GLY A 159 -18.41 -8.95 5.70
N SER A 160 -17.60 -9.68 4.95
CA SER A 160 -16.84 -10.82 5.47
C SER A 160 -16.07 -10.33 6.70
N ARG A 161 -16.18 -11.01 7.84
CA ARG A 161 -15.58 -10.63 9.14
C ARG A 161 -14.16 -10.05 8.97
N GLY A 162 -13.92 -8.81 9.42
CA GLY A 162 -12.60 -8.16 9.35
C GLY A 162 -12.26 -7.40 8.06
N GLU A 163 -13.23 -7.14 7.19
CA GLU A 163 -13.02 -6.27 6.02
C GLU A 163 -13.02 -4.78 6.39
N VAL A 164 -12.02 -4.05 5.88
CA VAL A 164 -11.84 -2.61 6.05
C VAL A 164 -12.07 -1.94 4.70
N THR A 165 -13.01 -1.00 4.64
CA THR A 165 -13.28 -0.18 3.44
C THR A 165 -12.14 0.80 3.17
N ASP A 166 -12.08 1.39 1.97
CA ASP A 166 -11.02 2.36 1.65
C ASP A 166 -11.07 3.60 2.57
N ASP A 167 -12.26 4.11 2.87
CA ASP A 167 -12.43 5.26 3.77
C ASP A 167 -12.00 4.92 5.21
N GLN A 168 -12.34 3.72 5.68
CA GLN A 168 -11.88 3.23 6.99
C GLN A 168 -10.36 3.05 7.00
N ALA A 169 -9.77 2.53 5.92
CA ALA A 169 -8.33 2.35 5.81
C ALA A 169 -7.59 3.70 5.92
N LEU A 170 -8.05 4.74 5.23
CA LEU A 170 -7.49 6.08 5.31
C LEU A 170 -7.58 6.67 6.72
N ALA A 171 -8.70 6.47 7.41
CA ALA A 171 -8.87 6.91 8.79
C ALA A 171 -7.88 6.21 9.74
N LEU A 172 -7.67 4.91 9.56
CA LEU A 172 -6.74 4.12 10.38
C LEU A 172 -5.28 4.51 10.12
N ASP A 173 -4.89 4.73 8.86
CA ASP A 173 -3.55 5.22 8.50
C ASP A 173 -3.27 6.61 9.11
N SER A 174 -4.28 7.49 9.11
CA SER A 174 -4.19 8.82 9.73
C SER A 174 -4.04 8.74 11.26
N GLN A 175 -4.77 7.82 11.90
CA GLN A 175 -4.67 7.58 13.34
C GLN A 175 -3.30 7.01 13.72
N ALA A 176 -2.80 6.01 12.99
CA ALA A 176 -1.47 5.43 13.22
C ALA A 176 -0.36 6.50 13.09
N SER A 177 -0.46 7.37 12.09
CA SER A 177 0.47 8.48 11.87
C SER A 177 0.48 9.46 13.03
N SER A 178 -0.69 9.86 13.54
CA SER A 178 -0.78 10.81 14.67
C SER A 178 -0.24 10.26 15.99
N GLN A 179 -0.35 8.95 16.23
CA GLN A 179 0.23 8.30 17.40
C GLN A 179 1.77 8.19 17.33
N SER A 180 2.33 8.06 16.12
CA SER A 180 3.79 7.97 15.93
C SER A 180 4.53 9.30 16.11
N GLY A 181 3.86 10.44 15.89
CA GLY A 181 4.43 11.78 16.05
C GLY A 181 4.34 12.37 17.47
N ALA A 182 3.77 11.64 18.42
CA ALA A 182 3.56 12.09 19.81
C ALA A 182 4.65 11.58 20.78
N GLN A 183 5.80 11.12 20.28
CA GLN A 183 6.93 10.60 21.08
C GLN A 183 8.14 11.52 21.03
#